data_AF-A0A841AFC8-F1
#
_entry.id   AF-A0A841AFC8-F1
#
_cell.length_a   1.000
_cell.length_b   1.000
_cell.length_c   1.000
_cell.angle_alpha   90.00
_cell.angle_beta   90.00
_cell.angle_gamma   90.00
#
_symmetry.space_group_name_H-M   'P 1'
#
loop_
_entity.id
_entity.type
_entity.pdbx_description
1 polymer ?
#
loop_
_entity_poly.entity_id
_entity_poly.type
_entity_poly.pdbx_seq_one_letter_code
_entity_poly.pdbx_strand_id
1 'polypeptide(L)'
;MLAFHEGAPVGERVVVCGGGLSGADAALELAQDGHRVTVVEAAEEIARDMPMLNRTSLLRSLEEAGVELLTSTSVQAVTEDGVRVAGPDGEQVLEADTVIAAFGLRPATAQVEALQAQALSVRPVGDCVAPRKVGDAINDGYELAMSL
;
A
#
# COMPACT_ATOMS: atom_id res chain seq x y z
N MET A 1 10.91 7.12 -8.35
CA MET A 1 10.00 6.39 -9.24
C MET A 1 10.04 4.94 -8.81
N LEU A 2 9.03 4.49 -8.08
CA LEU A 2 8.87 3.12 -7.64
C LEU A 2 8.51 2.30 -8.88
N ALA A 3 9.42 1.42 -9.32
CA ALA A 3 9.23 0.56 -10.49
C ALA A 3 8.18 -0.56 -10.29
N PHE A 4 7.13 -0.34 -9.49
CA PHE A 4 6.15 -1.39 -9.16
C PHE A 4 5.28 -1.82 -10.35
N HIS A 5 5.21 -0.99 -11.40
CA HIS A 5 4.47 -1.28 -12.64
C HIS A 5 5.39 -1.56 -13.84
N GLU A 6 6.70 -1.79 -13.63
CA GLU A 6 7.61 -2.12 -14.74
C GLU A 6 7.11 -3.35 -15.52
N GLY A 7 6.77 -3.14 -16.80
CA GLY A 7 6.30 -4.18 -17.71
C GLY A 7 4.78 -4.33 -17.82
N ALA A 8 3.97 -3.61 -17.03
CA ALA A 8 2.52 -3.58 -17.15
C ALA A 8 2.02 -2.21 -17.67
N PRO A 9 1.19 -2.16 -18.72
CA PRO A 9 0.58 -0.90 -19.14
C PRO A 9 -0.41 -0.40 -18.07
N VAL A 10 -0.29 0.87 -17.68
CA VAL A 10 -1.23 1.55 -16.79
C VAL A 10 -2.18 2.40 -17.64
N GLY A 11 -3.48 2.23 -17.43
CA GLY A 11 -4.52 2.97 -18.17
C GLY A 11 -4.72 4.40 -17.66
N GLU A 12 -5.66 5.16 -18.24
CA GLU A 12 -5.86 6.57 -17.89
C GLU A 12 -6.47 6.71 -16.48
N ARG A 13 -7.48 5.89 -16.15
CA ARG A 13 -8.18 5.91 -14.86
C ARG A 13 -7.60 4.84 -13.92
N VAL A 14 -7.05 5.28 -12.78
CA VAL A 14 -6.44 4.41 -11.78
C VAL A 14 -7.19 4.51 -10.46
N VAL A 15 -7.58 3.38 -9.91
CA VAL A 15 -8.07 3.30 -8.52
C VAL A 15 -7.02 2.62 -7.65
N VAL A 16 -6.55 3.31 -6.62
CA VAL A 16 -5.64 2.76 -5.61
C VAL A 16 -6.45 2.34 -4.39
N CYS A 17 -6.48 1.03 -4.13
CA CYS A 17 -7.23 0.44 -3.04
C CYS A 17 -6.38 0.32 -1.78
N GLY A 18 -6.47 1.33 -0.90
CA GLY A 18 -5.69 1.47 0.32
C GLY A 18 -4.85 2.74 0.31
N GLY A 19 -5.08 3.60 1.30
CA GLY A 19 -4.37 4.86 1.53
C GLY A 19 -3.23 4.75 2.54
N GLY A 20 -2.65 3.56 2.73
CA GLY A 20 -1.43 3.38 3.51
C GLY A 20 -0.21 4.08 2.87
N LEU A 21 0.97 3.98 3.50
CA LEU A 21 2.20 4.63 3.02
C LEU A 21 2.50 4.32 1.55
N SER A 22 2.48 3.04 1.17
CA SER A 22 2.77 2.60 -0.20
C SER A 22 1.68 2.98 -1.19
N GLY A 23 0.41 2.93 -0.79
CA GLY A 23 -0.71 3.29 -1.67
C GLY A 23 -0.73 4.80 -1.96
N ALA A 24 -0.50 5.63 -0.95
CA ALA A 24 -0.44 7.08 -1.12
C ALA A 24 0.76 7.53 -1.97
N ASP A 25 1.92 6.88 -1.83
CA ASP A 25 3.11 7.18 -2.65
C ASP A 25 2.90 6.77 -4.12
N ALA A 26 2.37 5.56 -4.35
CA ALA A 26 2.00 5.10 -5.69
C ALA A 26 0.94 6.00 -6.35
N ALA A 27 -0.03 6.49 -5.59
CA ALA A 27 -1.05 7.41 -6.09
C ALA A 27 -0.44 8.74 -6.56
N LEU A 28 0.48 9.29 -5.77
CA LEU A 28 1.18 10.53 -6.14
C LEU A 28 2.02 10.34 -7.40
N GLU A 29 2.77 9.25 -7.48
CA GLU A 29 3.61 8.93 -8.63
C GLU A 29 2.78 8.78 -9.92
N LEU A 30 1.70 7.99 -9.89
CA LEU A 30 0.83 7.81 -11.04
C LEU A 30 0.14 9.11 -11.46
N ALA A 31 -0.26 9.96 -10.52
CA ALA A 31 -0.84 11.25 -10.86
C ALA A 31 0.19 12.20 -11.50
N GLN A 32 1.44 12.18 -11.04
CA GLN A 32 2.54 12.94 -11.65
C GLN A 32 2.88 12.44 -13.06
N ASP A 33 2.69 11.15 -13.32
CA ASP A 33 2.82 10.55 -14.65
C ASP A 33 1.62 10.83 -15.58
N GLY A 34 0.60 11.55 -15.08
CA GLY A 34 -0.54 12.02 -15.87
C GLY A 34 -1.78 11.14 -15.83
N HIS A 35 -1.82 10.15 -14.94
CA HIS A 35 -3.01 9.31 -14.73
C HIS A 35 -4.05 10.03 -13.85
N ARG A 36 -5.33 9.72 -14.06
CA ARG A 36 -6.42 10.17 -13.17
C ARG A 36 -6.54 9.18 -12.02
N VAL A 37 -6.14 9.60 -10.83
CA VAL A 37 -6.01 8.70 -9.68
C VAL A 37 -7.05 9.00 -8.61
N THR A 38 -7.76 7.95 -8.18
CA THR A 38 -8.62 7.97 -6.99
C THR A 38 -8.08 6.98 -5.96
N VAL A 39 -7.84 7.43 -4.72
CA VAL A 39 -7.46 6.59 -3.59
C VAL A 39 -8.71 6.26 -2.78
N VAL A 40 -8.91 4.98 -2.49
CA VAL A 40 -9.99 4.51 -1.62
C VAL A 40 -9.39 4.01 -0.31
N GLU A 41 -9.77 4.62 0.81
CA GLU A 41 -9.30 4.26 2.15
C GLU A 41 -10.46 4.06 3.11
N ALA A 42 -10.46 2.94 3.82
CA ALA A 42 -11.52 2.58 4.76
C ALA A 42 -11.46 3.38 6.06
N ALA A 43 -10.27 3.84 6.46
CA ALA A 43 -10.09 4.75 7.58
C ALA A 43 -10.49 6.19 7.23
N GLU A 44 -10.68 7.03 8.25
CA GLU A 44 -10.97 8.46 8.09
C GLU A 44 -9.79 9.24 7.49
N GLU A 45 -8.59 8.68 7.56
CA GLU A 45 -7.33 9.34 7.21
C GLU A 45 -6.40 8.41 6.42
N ILE A 46 -5.78 8.95 5.35
CA ILE A 46 -4.69 8.29 4.65
C ILE A 46 -3.34 8.55 5.33
N ALA A 47 -2.36 7.67 5.07
CA ALA A 47 -0.97 7.77 5.53
C ALA A 47 -0.83 8.00 7.05
N ARG A 48 -1.75 7.43 7.85
CA ARG A 48 -1.84 7.62 9.32
C ARG A 48 -0.55 7.29 10.09
N ASP A 49 0.26 6.39 9.55
CA ASP A 49 1.50 5.92 10.16
C ASP A 49 2.71 6.78 9.77
N MET A 50 2.52 7.80 8.92
CA MET A 50 3.57 8.70 8.49
C MET A 50 3.81 9.79 9.54
N PRO A 51 5.08 10.17 9.82
CA PRO A 51 5.36 11.34 10.66
C PRO A 51 4.63 12.59 10.15
N MET A 52 4.05 13.37 11.07
CA MET A 52 3.15 14.48 10.74
C MET A 52 3.68 15.46 9.70
N LEU A 53 4.96 15.86 9.79
CA LEU A 53 5.56 16.80 8.83
C LEU A 53 5.61 16.22 7.41
N ASN A 54 5.96 14.94 7.30
CA ASN A 54 6.00 14.23 6.02
C ASN A 54 4.58 14.03 5.49
N ARG A 55 3.63 13.69 6.37
CA ARG A 55 2.23 13.51 6.00
C ARG A 55 1.62 14.78 5.44
N THR A 56 1.85 15.93 6.09
CA THR A 56 1.38 17.22 5.58
C THR A 56 1.95 17.54 4.20
N SER A 57 3.24 17.25 3.97
CA SER A 57 3.85 17.45 2.65
C SER A 57 3.24 16.53 1.60
N LEU A 58 3.02 15.25 1.93
CA LEU A 58 2.40 14.28 1.05
C LEU A 58 0.98 14.68 0.67
N LEU A 59 0.15 15.05 1.64
CA LEU A 59 -1.24 15.48 1.39
C LEU A 59 -1.30 16.67 0.45
N ARG A 60 -0.42 17.66 0.65
CA ARG A 60 -0.31 18.80 -0.25
C ARG A 60 0.11 18.38 -1.67
N SER A 61 1.08 17.47 -1.79
CA SER A 61 1.51 16.99 -3.11
C SER A 61 0.44 16.17 -3.83
N LEU A 62 -0.36 15.37 -3.10
CA LEU A 62 -1.52 14.66 -3.65
C LEU A 62 -2.58 15.63 -4.16
N GLU A 63 -2.89 16.67 -3.38
CA GLU A 63 -3.83 17.72 -3.78
C GLU A 63 -3.34 18.49 -5.00
N GLU A 64 -2.06 18.92 -5.02
CA GLU A 64 -1.42 19.61 -6.15
C GLU A 64 -1.40 18.74 -7.42
N ALA A 65 -1.29 17.41 -7.29
CA ALA A 65 -1.36 16.46 -8.39
C ALA A 65 -2.79 16.09 -8.81
N GLY A 66 -3.81 16.59 -8.11
CA GLY A 66 -5.22 16.33 -8.44
C GLY A 66 -5.71 14.91 -8.08
N VAL A 67 -5.07 14.25 -7.11
CA VAL A 67 -5.52 12.94 -6.63
C VAL A 67 -6.83 13.08 -5.85
N GLU A 68 -7.83 12.30 -6.22
CA GLU A 68 -9.08 12.21 -5.47
C GLU A 68 -8.92 11.26 -4.28
N LEU A 69 -9.38 11.68 -3.10
CA LEU A 69 -9.30 10.88 -1.88
C LEU A 69 -10.70 10.55 -1.36
N LEU A 70 -11.04 9.26 -1.36
CA LEU A 70 -12.26 8.73 -0.75
C LEU A 70 -11.90 8.03 0.56
N THR A 71 -11.94 8.77 1.66
CA THR A 71 -11.77 8.21 3.01
C THR A 71 -13.09 7.70 3.57
N SER A 72 -13.04 6.95 4.67
CA SER A 72 -14.20 6.26 5.25
C SER A 72 -14.97 5.42 4.22
N THR A 73 -14.26 4.95 3.19
CA THR A 73 -14.82 4.30 2.01
C THR A 73 -14.11 2.97 1.79
N SER A 74 -14.88 1.90 1.74
CA SER A 74 -14.37 0.53 1.67
C SER A 74 -14.53 -0.06 0.28
N VAL A 75 -13.51 -0.75 -0.20
CA VAL A 75 -13.59 -1.53 -1.44
C VAL A 75 -14.39 -2.81 -1.19
N GLN A 76 -15.42 -3.04 -2.00
CA GLN A 76 -16.31 -4.19 -1.90
C GLN A 76 -15.98 -5.26 -2.93
N ALA A 77 -15.67 -4.85 -4.17
CA ALA A 77 -15.30 -5.76 -5.25
C ALA A 77 -14.54 -5.03 -6.36
N VAL A 78 -13.66 -5.75 -7.05
CA VAL A 78 -13.15 -5.36 -8.36
C VAL A 78 -14.05 -6.01 -9.41
N THR A 79 -14.55 -5.21 -10.35
CA THR A 79 -15.46 -5.62 -11.42
C THR A 79 -14.80 -5.41 -12.79
N GLU A 80 -15.45 -5.86 -13.86
CA GLU A 80 -14.95 -5.62 -15.23
C GLU A 80 -14.86 -4.12 -15.56
N ASP A 81 -15.79 -3.32 -15.04
CA ASP A 81 -15.88 -1.87 -15.30
C ASP A 81 -15.08 -1.01 -14.31
N GLY A 82 -14.51 -1.59 -13.24
CA GLY A 82 -13.74 -0.84 -12.24
C GLY A 82 -13.84 -1.39 -10.81
N VAL A 83 -14.17 -0.54 -9.84
CA VAL A 83 -14.17 -0.90 -8.40
C VAL A 83 -15.48 -0.48 -7.74
N ARG A 84 -16.21 -1.45 -7.19
CA ARG A 84 -17.37 -1.17 -6.31
C ARG A 84 -16.87 -0.79 -4.92
N VAL A 85 -17.34 0.34 -4.43
CA VAL A 85 -17.00 0.89 -3.11
C VAL A 85 -18.25 1.22 -2.30
N ALA A 86 -18.12 1.24 -0.98
CA ALA A 86 -19.17 1.65 -0.05
C ALA A 86 -18.59 2.67 0.93
N GLY A 87 -19.14 3.88 0.90
CA GLY A 87 -18.71 5.01 1.72
C GLY A 87 -19.88 5.72 2.40
N PRO A 88 -19.66 6.93 2.95
CA PRO A 88 -20.68 7.70 3.67
C PRO A 88 -21.92 8.02 2.83
N ASP A 89 -21.74 8.20 1.51
CA ASP A 89 -22.80 8.52 0.56
C ASP A 89 -23.50 7.27 -0.03
N GLY A 90 -23.13 6.08 0.45
CA GLY A 90 -23.65 4.80 -0.02
C GLY A 90 -22.69 4.07 -0.95
N GLU A 91 -23.25 3.17 -1.75
CA GLU A 91 -22.49 2.37 -2.70
C GLU A 91 -22.38 3.04 -4.07
N GLN A 92 -21.21 2.93 -4.68
CA GLN A 92 -20.97 3.39 -6.05
C GLN A 92 -19.93 2.52 -6.75
N VAL A 93 -19.82 2.65 -8.06
CA VAL A 93 -18.78 2.03 -8.88
C VAL A 93 -17.87 3.12 -9.41
N LEU A 94 -16.58 3.01 -9.12
CA LEU A 94 -15.53 3.87 -9.66
C LEU A 94 -15.01 3.22 -10.94
N GLU A 95 -15.13 3.89 -12.09
CA GLU A 95 -14.57 3.39 -13.34
C GLU A 95 -13.04 3.37 -13.26
N ALA A 96 -12.42 2.25 -13.64
CA ALA A 96 -10.97 2.10 -13.60
C ALA A 96 -10.46 1.29 -14.78
N ASP A 97 -9.44 1.81 -15.45
CA ASP A 97 -8.65 1.05 -16.43
C ASP A 97 -7.57 0.22 -15.71
N THR A 98 -7.17 0.64 -14.50
CA THR A 98 -6.17 -0.05 -13.69
C THR A 98 -6.53 0.04 -12.21
N VAL A 99 -6.40 -1.08 -11.50
CA VAL A 99 -6.65 -1.16 -10.05
C VAL A 99 -5.36 -1.56 -9.34
N ILE A 100 -4.91 -0.74 -8.40
CA ILE A 100 -3.73 -1.01 -7.57
C ILE A 100 -4.19 -1.56 -6.22
N ALA A 101 -3.86 -2.82 -5.95
CA ALA A 101 -4.17 -3.46 -4.68
C ALA A 101 -3.13 -3.09 -3.60
N ALA A 102 -3.46 -2.12 -2.75
CA ALA A 102 -2.62 -1.62 -1.68
C ALA A 102 -3.19 -1.91 -0.27
N PHE A 103 -3.79 -3.08 -0.08
CA PHE A 103 -4.47 -3.50 1.15
C PHE A 103 -3.54 -3.90 2.33
N GLY A 104 -2.26 -3.56 2.24
CA GLY A 104 -1.24 -3.97 3.20
C GLY A 104 -0.59 -5.32 2.86
N LEU A 105 0.21 -5.82 3.80
CA LEU A 105 1.11 -6.96 3.60
C LEU A 105 0.80 -8.09 4.58
N ARG A 106 1.13 -9.31 4.18
CA ARG A 106 1.16 -10.49 5.05
C ARG A 106 2.59 -11.02 5.10
N PRO A 107 3.04 -11.57 6.25
CA PRO A 107 4.36 -12.15 6.33
C PRO A 107 4.56 -13.25 5.29
N ALA A 108 5.69 -13.23 4.59
CA ALA A 108 6.09 -14.27 3.65
C ALA A 108 6.86 -15.38 4.39
N THR A 109 6.15 -16.40 4.87
CA THR A 109 6.72 -17.44 5.76
C THR A 109 7.19 -18.71 5.05
N ALA A 110 6.86 -18.89 3.77
CA ALA A 110 7.08 -20.16 3.06
C ALA A 110 8.55 -20.65 3.11
N GLN A 111 9.51 -19.76 2.90
CA GLN A 111 10.94 -20.09 2.95
C GLN A 111 11.42 -20.39 4.38
N VAL A 112 10.89 -19.66 5.37
CA VAL A 112 11.21 -19.89 6.79
C VAL A 112 10.77 -21.29 7.19
N GLU A 113 9.54 -21.65 6.88
CA GLU A 113 8.97 -22.98 7.15
C GLU A 113 9.75 -24.09 6.44
N ALA A 114 10.11 -23.89 5.17
CA ALA A 114 10.87 -24.86 4.38
C ALA A 114 12.29 -25.12 4.94
N LEU A 115 12.95 -24.10 5.49
CA LEU A 115 14.26 -24.25 6.13
C LEU A 115 14.16 -24.90 7.51
N GLN A 116 13.14 -24.54 8.30
CA GLN A 116 12.88 -25.15 9.61
C GLN A 116 12.58 -26.65 9.50
N ALA A 117 11.86 -27.06 8.45
CA ALA A 117 11.58 -28.47 8.14
C ALA A 117 12.85 -29.30 7.89
N GLN A 118 13.97 -28.68 7.53
CA GLN A 118 15.27 -29.35 7.31
C GLN A 118 16.11 -29.47 8.60
N ALA A 119 15.53 -29.22 9.77
CA ALA A 119 16.22 -29.21 11.07
C ALA A 119 17.42 -28.25 11.12
N LEU A 120 17.42 -27.21 10.28
CA LEU A 120 18.37 -26.11 10.37
C LEU A 120 17.97 -25.19 11.54
N SER A 121 18.97 -24.63 12.22
CA SER A 121 18.72 -23.54 13.18
C SER A 121 18.36 -22.27 12.41
N VAL A 122 17.07 -21.97 12.32
CA VAL A 122 16.53 -20.82 11.57
C VAL A 122 15.94 -19.80 12.55
N ARG A 123 16.41 -18.56 12.50
CA ARG A 123 15.83 -17.43 13.23
C ARG A 123 15.33 -16.38 12.22
N PRO A 124 14.01 -16.26 12.00
CA PRO A 124 13.46 -15.26 11.08
C PRO A 124 13.57 -13.85 11.69
N VAL A 125 13.70 -12.83 10.83
CA VAL A 125 13.76 -11.40 11.22
C VAL A 125 13.00 -10.53 10.23
N GLY A 126 12.55 -9.35 10.68
CA GLY A 126 11.89 -8.37 9.82
C GLY A 126 10.49 -8.80 9.37
N ASP A 127 10.09 -8.38 8.17
CA ASP A 127 8.70 -8.51 7.70
C ASP A 127 8.23 -9.96 7.49
N CYS A 128 9.14 -10.92 7.37
CA CYS A 128 8.77 -12.34 7.35
C CYS A 128 8.27 -12.85 8.71
N VAL A 129 8.50 -12.10 9.79
CA VAL A 129 7.93 -12.31 11.13
C VAL A 129 6.67 -11.48 11.28
N ALA A 130 6.78 -10.16 11.07
CA ALA A 130 5.67 -9.22 11.18
C ALA A 130 5.95 -7.98 10.29
N PRO A 131 5.16 -7.77 9.22
CA PRO A 131 5.31 -6.60 8.34
C PRO A 131 5.21 -5.29 9.11
N ARG A 132 6.26 -4.47 9.03
CA ARG A 132 6.36 -3.18 9.73
C ARG A 132 7.14 -2.16 8.87
N LYS A 133 7.76 -1.16 9.50
CA LYS A 133 8.53 -0.13 8.81
C LYS A 133 9.98 -0.58 8.68
N VAL A 134 10.72 0.04 7.76
CA VAL A 134 12.14 -0.30 7.53
C VAL A 134 13.00 -0.23 8.81
N GLY A 135 12.72 0.72 9.71
CA GLY A 135 13.45 0.84 10.98
C GLY A 135 13.23 -0.34 11.90
N ASP A 136 12.02 -0.91 11.92
CA ASP A 136 11.68 -2.11 12.67
C ASP A 136 12.49 -3.32 12.18
N ALA A 137 12.55 -3.53 10.86
CA ALA A 137 13.28 -4.64 10.28
C ALA A 137 14.80 -4.54 10.52
N ILE A 138 15.35 -3.32 10.48
CA ILE A 138 16.76 -3.06 10.82
C ILE A 138 17.01 -3.41 12.30
N ASN A 139 16.14 -2.97 13.20
CA ASN A 139 16.28 -3.21 14.63
C ASN A 139 16.17 -4.70 14.97
N ASP A 140 15.22 -5.42 14.38
CA ASP A 140 15.10 -6.88 14.54
C ASP A 140 16.41 -7.60 14.19
N GLY A 141 17.01 -7.24 13.05
CA GLY A 141 18.28 -7.81 12.61
C GLY A 141 19.42 -7.52 13.59
N TYR A 142 19.50 -6.29 14.08
CA TYR A 142 20.49 -5.88 15.08
C TYR A 142 20.34 -6.65 16.40
N GLU A 143 19.14 -6.69 16.97
CA GLU A 143 18.86 -7.38 18.23
C GLU A 143 19.13 -8.89 18.12
N LEU A 144 18.78 -9.49 16.98
CA LEU A 144 19.08 -10.90 16.74
C LEU A 144 20.58 -11.16 16.68
N ALA A 145 21.34 -10.30 16.00
CA ALA A 145 22.79 -10.44 15.88
C ALA A 145 23.50 -10.29 17.23
N MET A 146 23.03 -9.38 18.08
CA MET A 146 23.58 -9.14 19.42
C MET A 146 23.27 -10.25 20.43
N SER A 147 22.37 -11.17 20.08
CA SER A 147 21.96 -12.32 20.92
C SER A 147 22.42 -13.67 20.35
N LEU A 148 23.33 -13.67 19.37
CA LEU A 148 24.06 -14.86 18.91
C LEU A 148 25.30 -15.10 19.77
#